data_AF-A0A3B9GXX8-F1
#
_entry.id   AF-A0A3B9GXX8-F1
#
_cell.length_a   1.000
_cell.length_b   1.000
_cell.length_c   1.000
_cell.angle_alpha   90.00
_cell.angle_beta   90.00
_cell.angle_gamma   90.00
#
_symmetry.space_group_name_H-M   'P 1'
#
loop_
_entity.id
_entity.type
_entity.pdbx_description
1 polymer ?
#
loop_
_entity_poly.entity_id
_entity_poly.type
_entity_poly.pdbx_seq_one_letter_code
_entity_poly.pdbx_strand_id
1 'polypeptide(L)'
;MFFNRLYYDLKVASARRGNPLSIFQPDVDRDGYDVVINDGDYERRFQLKSYLRDAATSSWKIGKGLLRPDPAYSEWLNLNLPLCGYGGGVVLIEIDASSSEPSVEYLFTDYLVILGFSIRMWLEASSPAPRRGKLAQLRAELARGFLHDIWLGDRQDKIVVPRKCFLRAKSTDALLAMIGMHNTTGCHLPGDGVAQTFSKGFEAGSTGAPRAGLDVVTIGIAHAHARAFLELANEPELRVFTSGLAIDTP
;
A
#
# COMPACT_ATOMS: atom_id res chain seq x y z
N MET A 1 7.63 10.99 -19.94
CA MET A 1 7.85 12.18 -19.08
C MET A 1 7.69 11.85 -17.59
N PHE A 2 6.54 11.36 -17.13
CA PHE A 2 6.29 11.12 -15.70
C PHE A 2 7.11 9.96 -15.09
N PHE A 3 7.46 8.94 -15.87
CA PHE A 3 8.44 7.94 -15.46
C PHE A 3 9.79 8.58 -15.10
N ASN A 4 10.34 9.45 -15.95
CA ASN A 4 11.60 10.15 -15.68
C ASN A 4 11.52 11.01 -14.41
N ARG A 5 10.35 11.60 -14.12
CA ARG A 5 10.14 12.36 -12.88
C ARG A 5 10.18 11.45 -11.65
N LEU A 6 9.42 10.34 -11.65
CA LEU A 6 9.48 9.34 -10.58
C LEU A 6 10.91 8.80 -10.39
N TYR A 7 11.58 8.46 -11.49
CA TYR A 7 12.96 7.99 -11.49
C TYR A 7 13.89 8.99 -10.78
N TYR A 8 13.85 10.25 -11.20
CA TYR A 8 14.67 11.31 -10.61
C TYR A 8 14.35 11.48 -9.12
N ASP A 9 13.07 11.59 -8.76
CA ASP A 9 12.64 11.81 -7.38
C ASP A 9 13.11 10.65 -6.48
N LEU A 10 12.89 9.40 -6.89
CA LEU A 10 13.32 8.23 -6.11
C LEU A 10 14.84 8.12 -5.98
N LYS A 11 15.59 8.40 -7.06
CA LYS A 11 17.06 8.43 -7.03
C LYS A 11 17.59 9.49 -6.07
N VAL A 12 17.01 10.69 -6.08
CA VAL A 12 17.38 11.76 -5.15
C VAL A 12 17.03 11.37 -3.71
N ALA A 13 15.85 10.80 -3.47
CA ALA A 13 15.45 10.32 -2.15
C ALA A 13 16.42 9.26 -1.60
N SER A 14 16.79 8.27 -2.41
CA SER A 14 17.77 7.24 -2.02
C SER A 14 19.17 7.82 -1.81
N ALA A 15 19.62 8.71 -2.69
CA ALA A 15 20.94 9.33 -2.60
C ALA A 15 21.11 10.17 -1.32
N ARG A 16 20.05 10.89 -0.89
CA ARG A 16 20.05 11.62 0.39
C ARG A 16 20.30 10.71 1.61
N ARG A 17 20.07 9.41 1.47
CA ARG A 17 20.22 8.40 2.51
C ARG A 17 21.48 7.54 2.35
N GLY A 18 22.26 7.78 1.30
CA GLY A 18 23.46 6.99 1.01
C GLY A 18 23.17 5.58 0.52
N ASN A 19 21.93 5.28 0.12
CA ASN A 19 21.54 3.96 -0.36
C ASN A 19 21.64 3.89 -1.89
N PRO A 20 22.26 2.85 -2.46
CA PRO A 20 22.19 2.61 -3.89
C PRO A 20 20.75 2.22 -4.26
N LEU A 21 20.21 2.85 -5.30
CA LEU A 21 18.91 2.47 -5.86
C LEU A 21 19.08 2.28 -7.35
N SER A 22 18.75 1.12 -7.87
CA SER A 22 18.66 0.80 -9.29
C SER A 22 17.21 0.77 -9.70
N ILE A 23 16.89 1.41 -10.83
CA ILE A 23 15.54 1.44 -11.38
C ILE A 23 15.66 1.03 -12.84
N PHE A 24 14.98 -0.05 -13.21
CA PHE A 24 14.99 -0.64 -14.53
C PHE A 24 13.61 -0.52 -15.15
N GLN A 25 13.57 -0.19 -16.44
CA GLN A 25 12.36 -0.27 -17.25
C GLN A 25 12.52 -1.50 -18.17
N PRO A 26 11.59 -2.46 -18.16
CA PRO A 26 11.66 -3.61 -19.05
C PRO A 26 11.45 -3.15 -20.50
N ASP A 27 12.23 -3.71 -21.43
CA ASP A 27 12.12 -3.41 -22.86
C ASP A 27 10.83 -3.98 -23.48
N VAL A 28 10.23 -5.00 -22.85
CA VAL A 28 9.02 -5.68 -23.34
C VAL A 28 8.00 -5.79 -22.22
N ASP A 29 6.79 -5.26 -22.45
CA ASP A 29 5.65 -5.38 -21.53
C ASP A 29 5.02 -6.79 -21.64
N ARG A 30 5.71 -7.80 -21.08
CA ARG A 30 5.19 -9.18 -21.01
C ARG A 30 4.43 -9.46 -19.72
N ASP A 31 4.85 -8.81 -18.64
CA ASP A 31 4.48 -9.20 -17.28
C ASP A 31 3.58 -8.16 -16.58
N GLY A 32 3.20 -7.08 -17.28
CA GLY A 32 2.24 -6.09 -16.81
C GLY A 32 2.76 -5.12 -15.74
N TYR A 33 4.08 -5.05 -15.53
CA TYR A 33 4.75 -4.02 -14.73
C TYR A 33 5.54 -3.08 -15.63
N ASP A 34 5.65 -1.82 -15.23
CA ASP A 34 6.32 -0.77 -15.98
C ASP A 34 7.76 -0.55 -15.49
N VAL A 35 8.06 -0.88 -14.23
CA VAL A 35 9.38 -0.65 -13.61
C VAL A 35 9.75 -1.74 -12.60
N VAL A 36 11.05 -1.96 -12.46
CA VAL A 36 11.66 -2.75 -11.38
C VAL A 36 12.56 -1.83 -10.56
N ILE A 37 12.38 -1.82 -9.24
CA ILE A 37 13.18 -1.03 -8.31
C ILE A 37 13.96 -2.01 -7.43
N ASN A 38 15.26 -1.78 -7.30
CA ASN A 38 16.17 -2.65 -6.56
C ASN A 38 17.17 -1.80 -5.76
N ASP A 39 17.23 -1.97 -4.44
CA ASP A 39 18.15 -1.24 -3.56
C ASP A 39 19.39 -2.05 -3.13
N GLY A 40 19.60 -3.23 -3.72
CA GLY A 40 20.65 -4.18 -3.40
C GLY A 40 20.17 -5.33 -2.50
N ASP A 41 19.19 -5.06 -1.62
CA ASP A 41 18.65 -6.03 -0.67
C ASP A 41 17.25 -6.51 -1.08
N TYR A 42 16.45 -5.60 -1.62
CA TYR A 42 15.09 -5.85 -2.05
C TYR A 42 14.91 -5.49 -3.52
N GLU A 43 14.14 -6.32 -4.22
CA GLU A 43 13.67 -6.05 -5.57
C GLU A 43 12.14 -6.08 -5.61
N ARG A 44 11.54 -5.04 -6.18
CA ARG A 44 10.08 -4.92 -6.32
C ARG A 44 9.70 -4.44 -7.71
N ARG A 45 8.57 -4.93 -8.19
CA ARG A 45 8.00 -4.60 -9.51
C ARG A 45 6.81 -3.67 -9.32
N PHE A 46 6.68 -2.65 -10.16
CA PHE A 46 5.56 -1.72 -10.09
C PHE A 46 4.95 -1.43 -11.44
N GLN A 47 3.63 -1.28 -11.44
CA GLN A 47 2.90 -0.69 -12.54
C GLN A 47 2.68 0.78 -12.19
N LEU A 48 2.94 1.65 -13.16
CA LEU A 48 2.81 3.09 -13.05
C LEU A 48 1.53 3.52 -13.76
N LYS A 49 0.79 4.42 -13.13
CA LYS A 49 -0.31 5.13 -13.77
C LYS A 49 -0.18 6.61 -13.45
N SER A 50 -0.63 7.46 -14.36
CA SER A 50 -0.67 8.90 -14.14
C SER A 50 -2.07 9.45 -14.41
N TYR A 51 -2.46 10.49 -13.70
CA TYR A 51 -3.71 11.21 -13.93
C TYR A 51 -3.57 12.66 -13.49
N LEU A 52 -4.36 13.55 -14.09
CA LEU A 52 -4.46 14.95 -13.65
C LEU A 52 -5.33 15.00 -12.39
N ARG A 53 -5.00 15.88 -11.43
CA ARG A 53 -5.75 16.04 -10.18
C ARG A 53 -7.24 16.27 -10.40
N ASP A 54 -7.60 17.01 -11.45
CA ASP A 54 -8.99 17.34 -11.80
C ASP A 54 -9.67 16.30 -12.70
N ALA A 55 -8.99 15.19 -13.03
CA ALA A 55 -9.57 14.12 -13.84
C ALA A 55 -10.61 13.33 -13.05
N ALA A 56 -11.69 12.93 -13.72
CA ALA A 56 -12.74 12.09 -13.13
C ALA A 56 -12.32 10.62 -12.90
N THR A 57 -11.12 10.23 -13.33
CA THR A 57 -10.62 8.86 -13.20
C THR A 57 -10.42 8.49 -11.73
N SER A 58 -11.15 7.48 -11.28
CA SER A 58 -11.13 7.00 -9.89
C SER A 58 -10.78 5.52 -9.77
N SER A 59 -10.37 4.88 -10.86
CA SER A 59 -9.94 3.48 -10.86
C SER A 59 -9.01 3.15 -12.03
N TRP A 60 -8.20 2.10 -11.89
CA TRP A 60 -7.20 1.68 -12.88
C TRP A 60 -7.21 0.17 -13.08
N LYS A 61 -7.05 -0.28 -14.32
CA LYS A 61 -6.84 -1.70 -14.65
C LYS A 61 -5.38 -2.08 -14.38
N ILE A 62 -5.17 -3.05 -13.49
CA ILE A 62 -3.88 -3.52 -13.02
C ILE A 62 -3.77 -5.04 -13.20
N GLY A 63 -2.59 -5.56 -13.51
CA GLY A 63 -2.37 -7.01 -13.59
C GLY A 63 -2.49 -7.68 -12.21
N LYS A 64 -3.28 -8.75 -12.08
CA LYS A 64 -3.49 -9.45 -10.81
C LYS A 64 -2.18 -10.00 -10.25
N GLY A 65 -1.30 -10.53 -11.10
CA GLY A 65 0.00 -11.07 -10.70
C GLY A 65 0.87 -10.06 -9.95
N LEU A 66 0.72 -8.76 -10.22
CA LEU A 66 1.46 -7.73 -9.51
C LEU A 66 0.94 -7.50 -8.09
N LEU A 67 -0.38 -7.60 -7.92
CA LEU A 67 -1.07 -7.42 -6.64
C LEU A 67 -1.22 -8.70 -5.84
N ARG A 68 -0.80 -9.85 -6.38
CA ARG A 68 -0.67 -11.09 -5.62
C ARG A 68 0.70 -11.12 -4.93
N PRO A 69 0.79 -11.57 -3.67
CA PRO A 69 2.06 -11.68 -2.94
C PRO A 69 3.07 -12.53 -3.71
N ASP A 70 4.36 -12.24 -3.52
CA ASP A 70 5.43 -13.14 -3.97
C ASP A 70 5.39 -14.47 -3.18
N PRO A 71 6.14 -15.50 -3.59
CA PRO A 71 6.17 -16.77 -2.88
C PRO A 71 6.50 -16.67 -1.38
N ALA A 72 7.41 -15.76 -0.98
CA ALA A 72 7.83 -15.63 0.41
C ALA A 72 6.68 -15.10 1.29
N TYR A 73 6.01 -14.03 0.86
CA TYR A 73 4.82 -13.53 1.55
C TYR A 73 3.64 -14.50 1.45
N SER A 74 3.48 -15.23 0.34
CA SER A 74 2.44 -16.25 0.22
C SER A 74 2.60 -17.37 1.25
N GLU A 75 3.83 -17.83 1.51
CA GLU A 75 4.11 -18.80 2.57
C GLU A 75 3.71 -18.26 3.95
N TRP A 76 4.11 -17.02 4.27
CA TRP A 76 3.75 -16.38 5.55
C TRP A 76 2.25 -16.20 5.76
N LEU A 77 1.52 -15.93 4.67
CA LEU A 77 0.08 -15.76 4.68
C LEU A 77 -0.69 -17.10 4.60
N ASN A 78 0.02 -18.25 4.58
CA ASN A 78 -0.55 -19.58 4.37
C ASN A 78 -1.41 -19.66 3.10
N LEU A 79 -0.94 -19.04 2.02
CA LEU A 79 -1.59 -19.05 0.71
C LEU A 79 -1.01 -20.14 -0.18
N ASN A 80 -1.84 -20.72 -1.05
CA ASN A 80 -1.40 -21.74 -2.00
C ASN A 80 -0.41 -21.16 -3.03
N LEU A 81 0.83 -21.68 -3.03
CA LEU A 81 1.94 -21.23 -3.89
C LEU A 81 1.62 -21.19 -5.41
N PRO A 82 0.86 -22.12 -6.02
CA PRO A 82 0.57 -22.06 -7.46
C PRO A 82 -0.18 -20.80 -7.91
N LEU A 83 -0.76 -20.05 -6.96
CA LEU A 83 -1.50 -18.83 -7.23
C LEU A 83 -0.69 -17.56 -6.95
N CYS A 84 0.56 -17.66 -6.50
CA CYS A 84 1.37 -16.51 -6.13
C CYS A 84 1.61 -15.56 -7.31
N GLY A 85 1.86 -14.30 -6.96
CA GLY A 85 2.20 -13.23 -7.88
C GLY A 85 3.68 -12.92 -7.87
N TYR A 86 3.97 -11.68 -8.23
CA TYR A 86 5.31 -11.12 -8.28
C TYR A 86 5.69 -10.35 -7.00
N GLY A 87 4.74 -10.09 -6.09
CA GLY A 87 4.97 -9.28 -4.88
C GLY A 87 5.46 -7.88 -5.20
N GLY A 88 4.61 -7.10 -5.87
CA GLY A 88 4.88 -5.72 -6.27
C GLY A 88 3.77 -4.77 -5.82
N GLY A 89 3.58 -3.70 -6.58
CA GLY A 89 2.50 -2.76 -6.29
C GLY A 89 2.21 -1.80 -7.42
N VAL A 90 1.42 -0.79 -7.15
CA VAL A 90 1.03 0.22 -8.12
C VAL A 90 1.36 1.58 -7.56
N VAL A 91 2.04 2.39 -8.35
CA VAL A 91 2.29 3.80 -8.05
C VAL A 91 1.43 4.65 -8.98
N LEU A 92 0.53 5.43 -8.41
CA LEU A 92 -0.17 6.50 -9.14
C LEU A 92 0.62 7.80 -9.01
N ILE A 93 0.76 8.49 -10.13
CA ILE A 93 1.36 9.82 -10.24
C ILE A 93 0.21 10.80 -10.49
N GLU A 94 -0.24 11.46 -9.43
CA GLU A 94 -1.20 12.55 -9.53
C GLU A 94 -0.46 13.82 -9.95
N ILE A 95 -0.95 14.48 -10.99
CA ILE A 95 -0.32 15.66 -11.58
C ILE A 95 -1.23 16.85 -11.35
N ASP A 96 -0.70 17.87 -10.69
CA ASP A 96 -1.34 19.17 -10.57
C ASP A 96 -0.72 20.13 -11.59
N ALA A 97 -1.50 20.42 -12.64
CA ALA A 97 -1.12 21.32 -13.73
C ALA A 97 -1.79 22.71 -13.58
N SER A 98 -2.36 23.03 -12.41
CA SER A 98 -3.03 24.32 -12.18
C SER A 98 -2.07 25.50 -12.04
N SER A 99 -0.79 25.23 -11.72
CA SER A 99 0.25 26.23 -11.54
C SER A 99 1.24 26.26 -12.72
N SER A 100 2.02 27.34 -12.84
CA SER A 100 3.10 27.45 -13.84
C SER A 100 4.20 26.40 -13.67
N GLU A 101 4.33 25.83 -12.47
CA GLU A 101 5.23 24.73 -12.15
C GLU A 101 4.39 23.51 -11.78
N PRO A 102 4.19 22.55 -12.69
CA PRO A 102 3.42 21.35 -12.39
C PRO A 102 4.02 20.59 -11.22
N SER A 103 3.19 20.27 -10.23
CA SER A 103 3.59 19.43 -9.09
C SER A 103 3.09 18.00 -9.27
N VAL A 104 3.78 17.06 -8.63
CA VAL A 104 3.39 15.65 -8.63
C VAL A 104 3.26 15.15 -7.21
N GLU A 105 2.25 14.33 -6.99
CA GLU A 105 2.05 13.60 -5.75
C GLU A 105 1.94 12.12 -6.07
N TYR A 106 2.46 11.29 -5.16
CA TYR A 106 2.51 9.86 -5.36
C TYR A 106 1.52 9.15 -4.46
N LEU A 107 0.85 8.16 -5.03
CA LEU A 107 0.00 7.25 -4.27
C LEU A 107 0.42 5.84 -4.52
N PHE A 108 0.30 5.01 -3.49
CA PHE A 108 0.78 3.65 -3.51
C PHE A 108 -0.27 2.68 -3.00
N THR A 109 -0.31 1.50 -3.61
CA THR A 109 -0.99 0.33 -3.06
C THR A 109 -0.28 -0.94 -3.48
N ASP A 110 -0.35 -1.94 -2.63
CA ASP A 110 0.05 -3.32 -2.89
C ASP A 110 -0.92 -4.26 -2.16
N TYR A 111 -0.63 -5.56 -2.19
CA TYR A 111 -1.44 -6.54 -1.46
C TYR A 111 -1.53 -6.24 0.04
N LEU A 112 -0.44 -5.81 0.67
CA LEU A 112 -0.34 -5.66 2.12
C LEU A 112 -1.06 -4.40 2.60
N VAL A 113 -1.03 -3.31 1.84
CA VAL A 113 -1.88 -2.13 2.05
C VAL A 113 -3.35 -2.51 1.99
N ILE A 114 -3.76 -3.26 0.96
CA ILE A 114 -5.15 -3.70 0.83
C ILE A 114 -5.52 -4.64 1.99
N LEU A 115 -4.63 -5.56 2.38
CA LEU A 115 -4.82 -6.45 3.51
C LEU A 115 -5.01 -5.67 4.81
N GLY A 116 -4.17 -4.68 5.08
CA GLY A 116 -4.27 -3.82 6.26
C GLY A 116 -5.59 -3.06 6.34
N PHE A 117 -6.12 -2.56 5.21
CA PHE A 117 -7.49 -2.02 5.18
C PHE A 117 -8.54 -3.09 5.48
N SER A 118 -8.40 -4.29 4.91
CA SER A 118 -9.37 -5.37 5.05
C SER A 118 -9.55 -5.84 6.49
N ILE A 119 -8.47 -5.86 7.27
CA ILE A 119 -8.44 -6.22 8.70
C ILE A 119 -8.55 -5.02 9.64
N ARG A 120 -8.83 -3.83 9.08
CA ARG A 120 -9.09 -2.59 9.82
C ARG A 120 -7.92 -2.15 10.69
N MET A 121 -6.69 -2.38 10.21
CA MET A 121 -5.48 -1.84 10.83
C MET A 121 -5.47 -0.30 10.77
N TRP A 122 -6.00 0.26 9.68
CA TRP A 122 -6.31 1.67 9.52
C TRP A 122 -7.81 1.86 9.40
N LEU A 123 -8.35 2.75 10.22
CA LEU A 123 -9.76 3.09 10.28
C LEU A 123 -9.99 4.46 9.68
N GLU A 124 -11.04 4.60 8.88
CA GLU A 124 -11.55 5.91 8.53
C GLU A 124 -12.09 6.57 9.81
N ALA A 125 -11.62 7.79 10.10
CA ALA A 125 -12.24 8.68 11.06
C ALA A 125 -13.72 8.78 10.68
N SER A 126 -14.61 8.58 11.66
CA SER A 126 -16.05 8.53 11.42
C SER A 126 -16.48 9.78 10.65
N SER A 127 -16.78 9.62 9.36
CA SER A 127 -17.30 10.74 8.57
C SER A 127 -18.65 11.13 9.16
N PRO A 128 -18.90 12.42 9.40
CA PRO A 128 -20.18 12.87 9.94
C PRO A 128 -21.29 12.61 8.90
N ALA A 129 -22.07 11.57 9.18
CA ALA A 129 -23.30 11.14 8.50
C ALA A 129 -23.22 10.76 6.99
N PRO A 130 -23.95 9.72 6.55
CA PRO A 130 -24.09 9.44 5.14
C PRO A 130 -24.82 10.59 4.43
N ARG A 131 -24.22 11.15 3.37
CA ARG A 131 -24.96 11.97 2.41
C ARG A 131 -26.10 11.11 1.84
N ARG A 132 -27.35 11.61 1.91
CA ARG A 132 -28.58 10.92 1.51
C ARG A 132 -28.38 9.98 0.31
N GLY A 133 -28.61 8.67 0.52
CA GLY A 133 -28.86 7.70 -0.56
C GLY A 133 -27.83 6.57 -0.73
N LYS A 134 -26.62 6.66 -0.18
CA LYS A 134 -25.65 5.54 -0.17
C LYS A 134 -24.87 5.53 1.13
N LEU A 135 -24.88 4.40 1.85
CA LEU A 135 -23.91 4.17 2.92
C LEU A 135 -22.52 4.36 2.33
N ALA A 136 -21.68 5.17 2.97
CA ALA A 136 -20.28 5.23 2.61
C ALA A 136 -19.71 3.83 2.80
N GLN A 137 -19.41 3.13 1.71
CA GLN A 137 -18.79 1.82 1.78
C GLN A 137 -17.43 2.01 2.45
N LEU A 138 -17.27 1.39 3.63
CA LEU A 138 -16.04 1.46 4.41
C LEU A 138 -14.90 0.91 3.56
N ARG A 139 -13.73 1.59 3.54
CA ARG A 139 -12.53 1.09 2.82
C ARG A 139 -12.25 -0.39 3.10
N ALA A 140 -12.50 -0.86 4.32
CA ALA A 140 -12.34 -2.25 4.73
C ALA A 140 -13.24 -3.25 3.98
N GLU A 141 -14.50 -2.91 3.68
CA GLU A 141 -15.40 -3.78 2.91
C GLU A 141 -14.98 -3.85 1.45
N LEU A 142 -14.62 -2.70 0.89
CA LEU A 142 -14.10 -2.60 -0.46
C LEU A 142 -12.80 -3.42 -0.60
N ALA A 143 -11.89 -3.31 0.37
CA ALA A 143 -10.64 -4.04 0.40
C ALA A 143 -10.86 -5.56 0.50
N ARG A 144 -11.79 -6.03 1.34
CA ARG A 144 -12.14 -7.46 1.44
C ARG A 144 -12.68 -8.01 0.13
N GLY A 145 -13.62 -7.31 -0.51
CA GLY A 145 -14.12 -7.70 -1.83
C GLY A 145 -13.02 -7.73 -2.88
N PHE A 146 -12.15 -6.71 -2.89
CA PHE A 146 -11.03 -6.63 -3.80
C PHE A 146 -10.01 -7.77 -3.60
N LEU A 147 -9.67 -8.12 -2.35
CA LEU A 147 -8.80 -9.26 -2.07
C LEU A 147 -9.38 -10.56 -2.60
N HIS A 148 -10.69 -10.79 -2.42
CA HIS A 148 -11.36 -11.95 -3.00
C HIS A 148 -11.20 -11.99 -4.53
N ASP A 149 -11.47 -10.87 -5.20
CA ASP A 149 -11.42 -10.75 -6.67
C ASP A 149 -10.00 -10.91 -7.25
N ILE A 150 -8.96 -10.53 -6.50
CA ILE A 150 -7.55 -10.77 -6.90
C ILE A 150 -7.27 -12.27 -7.07
N TRP A 151 -7.89 -13.12 -6.25
CA TRP A 151 -7.64 -14.57 -6.27
C TRP A 151 -8.54 -15.35 -7.22
N LEU A 152 -9.63 -14.74 -7.72
CA LEU A 152 -10.43 -15.32 -8.79
C LEU A 152 -9.66 -15.27 -10.12
N GLY A 153 -9.75 -16.32 -10.94
CA GLY A 153 -9.15 -16.36 -12.28
C GLY A 153 -7.62 -16.46 -12.32
N ASP A 154 -7.05 -16.18 -13.50
CA ASP A 154 -5.62 -16.32 -13.76
C ASP A 154 -4.83 -15.14 -13.18
N ARG A 155 -3.56 -15.36 -12.82
CA ARG A 155 -2.65 -14.28 -12.41
C ARG A 155 -2.39 -13.26 -13.53
N GLN A 156 -2.51 -13.67 -14.79
CA GLN A 156 -2.34 -12.80 -15.96
C GLN A 156 -3.58 -11.93 -16.24
N ASP A 157 -4.70 -12.20 -15.56
CA ASP A 157 -5.89 -11.37 -15.68
C ASP A 157 -5.65 -9.97 -15.12
N LYS A 158 -6.51 -9.03 -15.53
CA LYS A 158 -6.52 -7.67 -14.98
C LYS A 158 -7.65 -7.50 -13.98
N ILE A 159 -7.44 -6.62 -13.01
CA ILE A 159 -8.44 -6.20 -12.02
C ILE A 159 -8.52 -4.68 -11.97
N VAL A 160 -9.70 -4.14 -11.68
CA VAL A 160 -9.92 -2.69 -11.55
C VAL A 160 -9.70 -2.28 -10.09
N VAL A 161 -8.64 -1.53 -9.83
CA VAL A 161 -8.30 -1.03 -8.49
C VAL A 161 -8.90 0.35 -8.30
N PRO A 162 -9.80 0.54 -7.32
CA PRO A 162 -10.35 1.85 -7.03
C PRO A 162 -9.34 2.73 -6.27
N ARG A 163 -9.44 4.06 -6.48
CA ARG A 163 -8.66 5.12 -5.82
C ARG A 163 -8.57 4.96 -4.30
N LYS A 164 -9.63 4.44 -3.66
CA LYS A 164 -9.74 4.23 -2.22
C LYS A 164 -8.82 3.14 -1.66
N CYS A 165 -8.26 2.27 -2.52
CA CYS A 165 -7.26 1.29 -2.11
C CYS A 165 -5.85 1.88 -2.03
N PHE A 166 -5.64 3.10 -2.53
CA PHE A 166 -4.35 3.75 -2.54
C PHE A 166 -4.18 4.67 -1.34
N LEU A 167 -2.95 4.74 -0.86
CA LEU A 167 -2.51 5.67 0.18
C LEU A 167 -1.62 6.73 -0.47
N ARG A 168 -1.90 8.01 -0.21
CA ARG A 168 -1.04 9.12 -0.63
C ARG A 168 0.24 9.14 0.20
N ALA A 169 1.40 9.21 -0.42
CA ALA A 169 2.67 9.36 0.29
C ALA A 169 2.86 10.83 0.73
N LYS A 170 3.41 11.07 1.93
CA LYS A 170 3.73 12.43 2.41
C LYS A 170 4.88 13.08 1.63
N SER A 171 5.79 12.28 1.11
CA SER A 171 6.97 12.72 0.38
C SER A 171 7.51 11.57 -0.48
N THR A 172 8.50 11.86 -1.31
CA THR A 172 9.21 10.83 -2.07
C THR A 172 9.99 9.88 -1.17
N ASP A 173 10.61 10.37 -0.09
CA ASP A 173 11.20 9.52 0.95
C ASP A 173 10.13 8.55 1.49
N ALA A 174 8.95 9.06 1.85
CA ALA A 174 7.87 8.24 2.36
C ALA A 174 7.41 7.20 1.33
N LEU A 175 7.30 7.57 0.04
CA LEU A 175 7.02 6.62 -1.03
C LEU A 175 8.07 5.52 -1.08
N LEU A 176 9.37 5.85 -1.04
CA LEU A 176 10.47 4.89 -1.08
C LEU A 176 10.34 3.85 0.04
N ALA A 177 10.00 4.29 1.26
CA ALA A 177 9.71 3.38 2.38
C ALA A 177 8.43 2.56 2.17
N MET A 178 7.34 3.17 1.69
CA MET A 178 6.06 2.49 1.45
C MET A 178 6.18 1.38 0.40
N ILE A 179 7.01 1.58 -0.63
CA ILE A 179 7.28 0.56 -1.65
C ILE A 179 8.25 -0.54 -1.18
N GLY A 180 8.67 -0.50 0.10
CA GLY A 180 9.49 -1.52 0.73
C GLY A 180 10.99 -1.40 0.45
N MET A 181 11.48 -0.24 -0.01
CA MET A 181 12.92 0.01 -0.17
C MET A 181 13.51 0.67 1.08
N HIS A 182 14.81 0.55 1.27
CA HIS A 182 15.51 1.21 2.38
C HIS A 182 15.45 2.73 2.27
N ASN A 183 14.83 3.38 3.25
CA ASN A 183 14.70 4.84 3.34
C ASN A 183 15.48 5.46 4.53
N THR A 184 15.99 4.66 5.49
CA THR A 184 16.92 5.07 6.57
C THR A 184 17.65 3.84 7.16
N THR A 185 18.60 4.05 8.09
CA THR A 185 19.24 3.02 8.97
C THR A 185 18.27 2.36 9.98
N GLY A 186 17.00 2.14 9.63
CA GLY A 186 16.05 1.45 10.52
C GLY A 186 14.57 1.50 10.11
N CYS A 187 14.15 2.40 9.23
CA CYS A 187 12.81 2.39 8.65
C CYS A 187 12.82 1.59 7.34
N HIS A 188 12.87 0.28 7.49
CA HIS A 188 12.23 -0.64 6.56
C HIS A 188 10.82 -0.82 7.13
N LEU A 189 9.78 -0.51 6.36
CA LEU A 189 8.42 -0.95 6.66
C LEU A 189 8.14 -2.12 5.73
N PRO A 190 8.72 -3.32 5.99
CA PRO A 190 8.21 -4.46 5.29
C PRO A 190 6.76 -4.60 5.71
N GLY A 191 5.88 -4.90 4.76
CA GLY A 191 4.53 -5.31 5.09
C GLY A 191 4.49 -6.60 5.92
N ASP A 192 5.64 -7.18 6.30
CA ASP A 192 5.84 -8.20 7.32
C ASP A 192 4.95 -8.00 8.54
N GLY A 193 4.86 -6.80 9.10
CA GLY A 193 3.99 -6.57 10.26
C GLY A 193 2.52 -6.80 9.95
N VAL A 194 2.08 -6.42 8.76
CA VAL A 194 0.71 -6.66 8.30
C VAL A 194 0.48 -8.16 8.06
N ALA A 195 1.41 -8.82 7.36
CA ALA A 195 1.32 -10.25 7.08
C ALA A 195 1.38 -11.10 8.37
N GLN A 196 2.29 -10.77 9.29
CA GLN A 196 2.49 -11.43 10.58
C GLN A 196 1.27 -11.27 11.49
N THR A 197 0.69 -10.07 11.54
CA THR A 197 -0.50 -9.84 12.38
C THR A 197 -1.72 -10.53 11.79
N PHE A 198 -1.86 -10.49 10.46
CA PHE A 198 -2.90 -11.24 9.76
C PHE A 198 -2.80 -12.75 9.98
N SER A 199 -1.60 -13.35 9.87
CA SER A 199 -1.40 -14.79 10.06
C SER A 199 -1.70 -15.24 11.50
N LYS A 200 -1.59 -14.32 12.46
CA LYS A 200 -2.02 -14.51 13.86
C LYS A 200 -3.51 -14.20 14.11
N GLY A 201 -4.28 -13.93 13.06
CA GLY A 201 -5.72 -13.71 13.13
C GLY A 201 -6.13 -12.31 13.59
N PHE A 202 -5.24 -11.31 13.52
CA PHE A 202 -5.57 -9.94 13.87
C PHE A 202 -6.68 -9.39 12.96
N GLU A 203 -7.71 -8.84 13.59
CA GLU A 203 -8.76 -8.05 12.94
C GLU A 203 -9.32 -7.06 13.97
N ALA A 204 -9.52 -5.80 13.57
CA ALA A 204 -10.19 -4.82 14.41
C ALA A 204 -11.69 -4.69 14.07
N GLY A 205 -12.52 -4.51 15.10
CA GLY A 205 -13.94 -4.21 14.96
C GLY A 205 -14.20 -2.83 14.37
N SER A 206 -15.47 -2.49 14.15
CA SER A 206 -15.87 -1.18 13.60
C SER A 206 -15.55 -0.01 14.55
N THR A 207 -15.45 -0.29 15.85
CA THR A 207 -15.03 0.66 16.88
C THR A 207 -13.51 0.83 16.94
N GLY A 208 -12.76 -0.04 16.25
CA GLY A 208 -11.31 -0.13 16.31
C GLY A 208 -10.76 -0.99 17.43
N ALA A 209 -11.59 -1.66 18.23
CA ALA A 209 -11.12 -2.63 19.20
C ALA A 209 -10.67 -3.92 18.50
N PRO A 210 -9.48 -4.49 18.81
CA PRO A 210 -9.07 -5.81 18.33
C PRO A 210 -10.10 -6.88 18.70
N ARG A 211 -10.18 -7.93 17.88
CA ARG A 211 -10.98 -9.12 18.18
C ARG A 211 -10.58 -9.73 19.53
N ALA A 212 -11.57 -10.21 20.29
CA ALA A 212 -11.34 -10.89 21.55
C ALA A 212 -10.47 -12.14 21.38
N GLY A 213 -9.59 -12.39 22.36
CA GLY A 213 -8.71 -13.57 22.38
C GLY A 213 -7.37 -13.41 21.66
N LEU A 214 -7.10 -12.25 21.05
CA LEU A 214 -5.77 -11.93 20.51
C LEU A 214 -4.78 -11.65 21.65
N ASP A 215 -3.55 -12.15 21.51
CA ASP A 215 -2.49 -11.90 22.47
C ASP A 215 -1.97 -10.44 22.36
N VAL A 216 -1.47 -9.93 23.48
CA VAL A 216 -0.98 -8.55 23.62
C VAL A 216 0.17 -8.26 22.65
N VAL A 217 1.01 -9.24 22.35
CA VAL A 217 2.17 -9.06 21.45
C VAL A 217 1.68 -8.83 20.02
N THR A 218 0.73 -9.61 19.54
CA THR A 218 0.11 -9.42 18.21
C THR A 218 -0.56 -8.05 18.08
N ILE A 219 -1.30 -7.62 19.11
CA ILE A 219 -1.93 -6.29 19.14
C ILE A 219 -0.85 -5.19 19.11
N GLY A 220 0.22 -5.35 19.88
CA GLY A 220 1.34 -4.41 19.93
C GLY A 220 2.05 -4.25 18.59
N ILE A 221 2.36 -5.37 17.92
CA ILE A 221 2.96 -5.37 16.57
C ILE A 221 2.03 -4.69 15.57
N ALA A 222 0.74 -5.07 15.53
CA ALA A 222 -0.23 -4.46 14.62
C ALA A 222 -0.31 -2.95 14.82
N HIS A 223 -0.35 -2.49 16.07
CA HIS A 223 -0.46 -1.07 16.40
C HIS A 223 0.81 -0.29 16.03
N ALA A 224 1.99 -0.84 16.32
CA ALA A 224 3.27 -0.23 15.95
C ALA A 224 3.40 -0.07 14.43
N HIS A 225 3.11 -1.13 13.67
CA HIS A 225 3.15 -1.09 12.21
C HIS A 225 2.10 -0.15 11.62
N ALA A 226 0.86 -0.17 12.13
CA ALA A 226 -0.18 0.73 11.70
C ALA A 226 0.23 2.20 11.84
N ARG A 227 0.84 2.56 12.99
CA ARG A 227 1.33 3.90 13.28
C ARG A 227 2.47 4.30 12.34
N ALA A 228 3.50 3.47 12.25
CA ALA A 228 4.65 3.72 11.39
C ALA A 228 4.22 3.91 9.92
N PHE A 229 3.24 3.13 9.44
CA PHE A 229 2.72 3.29 8.08
C PHE A 229 1.96 4.62 7.89
N LEU A 230 1.12 5.04 8.85
CA LEU A 230 0.43 6.34 8.78
C LEU A 230 1.38 7.53 8.95
N GLU A 231 2.55 7.34 9.56
CA GLU A 231 3.60 8.36 9.58
C GLU A 231 4.16 8.62 8.17
N LEU A 232 4.09 7.66 7.26
CA LEU A 232 4.47 7.80 5.84
C LEU A 232 3.33 8.33 4.95
N ALA A 233 2.07 8.08 5.32
CA ALA A 233 0.91 8.39 4.50
C ALA A 233 0.28 9.77 4.79
N ASN A 234 -0.06 10.54 3.76
CA ASN A 234 -0.79 11.80 3.85
C ASN A 234 -2.30 11.57 3.76
N GLU A 235 -2.85 10.88 4.75
CA GLU A 235 -4.27 10.48 4.81
C GLU A 235 -4.86 10.93 6.15
N PRO A 236 -5.17 12.24 6.32
CA PRO A 236 -5.65 12.81 7.58
C PRO A 236 -6.98 12.20 8.06
N GLU A 237 -7.73 11.57 7.16
CA GLU A 237 -8.95 10.85 7.47
C GLU A 237 -8.71 9.46 8.07
N LEU A 238 -7.48 8.94 8.05
CA LEU A 238 -7.16 7.63 8.61
C LEU A 238 -6.60 7.76 10.03
N ARG A 239 -6.97 6.81 10.88
CA ARG A 239 -6.40 6.63 12.22
C ARG A 239 -6.06 5.18 12.48
N VAL A 240 -5.12 4.94 13.38
CA VAL A 240 -4.83 3.59 13.88
C VAL A 240 -6.02 3.07 14.70
N PHE A 241 -6.21 1.76 14.71
CA PHE A 241 -7.15 1.09 15.61
C PHE A 241 -6.80 1.35 17.10
N THR A 242 -7.77 1.17 17.99
CA THR A 242 -7.56 1.39 19.43
C THR A 242 -6.94 0.13 20.03
N SER A 243 -5.67 0.18 20.43
CA SER A 243 -4.98 -1.02 20.96
C SER A 243 -5.63 -1.58 22.23
N GLY A 244 -6.30 -0.75 23.04
CA GLY A 244 -6.84 -1.13 24.35
C GLY A 244 -5.76 -1.47 25.39
N LEU A 245 -4.49 -1.40 24.98
CA LEU A 245 -3.34 -1.49 25.85
C LEU A 245 -3.15 -0.11 26.49
N ALA A 246 -2.87 -0.07 27.80
CA ALA A 246 -2.34 1.12 28.45
C ALA A 246 -0.92 1.35 27.93
N ILE A 247 -0.82 1.83 26.68
CA ILE A 247 0.45 2.25 26.11
C ILE A 247 0.58 3.69 26.58
N ASP A 248 1.33 3.87 27.66
CA ASP A 248 1.80 5.20 28.07
C ASP A 248 2.44 5.85 26.84
N THR A 249 1.77 6.84 26.28
CA THR A 249 2.39 7.75 25.33
C THR A 249 3.41 8.58 26.10
N PRO A 250 4.71 8.52 25.76
CA PRO A 250 5.65 9.55 26.18
C PRO A 250 5.28 10.90 25.54
#